data_AF-A0A3D9GPP1-F1
#
_entry.id   AF-A0A3D9GPP1-F1
#
_cell.length_a   1.000
_cell.length_b   1.000
_cell.length_c   1.000
_cell.angle_alpha   90.00
_cell.angle_beta   90.00
_cell.angle_gamma   90.00
#
_symmetry.space_group_name_H-M   'P 1'
#
loop_
_entity.id
_entity.type
_entity.pdbx_description
1 polymer ?
#
loop_
_entity_poly.entity_id
_entity_poly.type
_entity_poly.pdbx_seq_one_letter_code
_entity_poly.pdbx_strand_id
1 'polypeptide(L)'
;MKTNLYIVILLIGLISCNTNQKNKVASELESSTKDVAQKVEFNEKGYKLMTQKCYLCHFETPDPSKKDQMIAPPMLRVQEHYKPTYPNKTEFVNAIVAIVKNPSLEKTLMPGAVKKFNLMPKLIYDEAELRLIAETIYDYDFGSAPKMNREMSAGTLALNNGEKWILKKESIAQINAIVTKLNSYEASDVEAYNQLGKDIFNDAKTIMLENAYTGELFDQIHNFFFSIENNMHTLMSTTTENEAKQQLEALKTKFKEFHNYFE
;
A
#
# COMPACT_ATOMS: atom_id res chain seq x y z
N MET A 1 44.69 -76.62 5.76
CA MET A 1 43.43 -77.36 5.61
C MET A 1 42.79 -77.54 6.98
N LYS A 2 41.46 -77.43 7.03
CA LYS A 2 40.54 -77.65 8.18
C LYS A 2 40.25 -76.42 9.04
N THR A 3 39.28 -75.66 8.55
CA THR A 3 38.25 -74.97 9.34
C THR A 3 37.70 -75.89 10.43
N ASN A 4 37.35 -75.33 11.58
CA ASN A 4 36.21 -75.81 12.37
C ASN A 4 35.59 -74.66 13.17
N LEU A 5 34.36 -74.38 12.77
CA LEU A 5 33.33 -73.56 13.38
C LEU A 5 32.67 -74.40 14.48
N TYR A 6 32.60 -73.90 15.72
CA TYR A 6 31.54 -74.30 16.66
C TYR A 6 31.11 -73.10 17.51
N ILE A 7 29.79 -72.90 17.46
CA ILE A 7 28.95 -71.93 18.15
C ILE A 7 28.64 -72.50 19.54
N VAL A 8 28.31 -71.63 20.52
CA VAL A 8 27.09 -71.69 21.37
C VAL A 8 27.30 -71.18 22.83
N ILE A 9 26.32 -70.36 23.27
CA ILE A 9 25.87 -69.97 24.64
C ILE A 9 26.63 -68.80 25.30
N LEU A 10 26.10 -67.57 25.26
CA LEU A 10 24.98 -67.00 26.06
C LEU A 10 25.41 -66.70 27.51
N LEU A 11 25.60 -65.42 27.83
CA LEU A 11 25.19 -64.89 29.13
C LEU A 11 24.90 -63.38 29.05
N ILE A 12 23.73 -63.04 29.58
CA ILE A 12 23.11 -61.72 29.69
C ILE A 12 23.85 -60.90 30.76
N GLY A 13 24.03 -59.61 30.51
CA GLY A 13 24.48 -58.63 31.51
C GLY A 13 24.06 -57.21 31.14
N LEU A 14 22.90 -56.79 31.64
CA LEU A 14 22.44 -55.40 31.67
C LEU A 14 23.01 -54.70 32.91
N ILE A 15 23.98 -53.80 32.78
CA ILE A 15 24.35 -52.78 33.80
C ILE A 15 24.93 -51.57 33.05
N SER A 16 24.12 -50.52 32.83
CA SER A 16 24.14 -49.22 33.55
C SER A 16 25.01 -48.14 32.92
N CYS A 17 24.40 -46.97 32.70
CA CYS A 17 25.00 -45.76 32.17
C CYS A 17 26.07 -45.18 33.12
N ASN A 18 27.16 -44.64 32.56
CA ASN A 18 27.74 -43.42 33.11
C ASN A 18 28.28 -42.48 32.01
N THR A 19 28.04 -41.22 32.31
CA THR A 19 28.16 -39.97 31.59
C THR A 19 29.61 -39.56 31.30
N ASN A 20 29.73 -38.65 30.33
CA ASN A 20 30.82 -37.69 30.08
C ASN A 20 31.99 -38.09 29.18
N GLN A 21 31.95 -37.59 27.94
CA GLN A 21 33.03 -36.80 27.34
C GLN A 21 32.53 -36.04 26.09
N LYS A 22 32.50 -34.70 26.15
CA LYS A 22 33.26 -33.78 25.26
C LYS A 22 32.84 -32.31 25.45
N ASN A 23 33.73 -31.58 26.12
CA ASN A 23 34.22 -30.22 25.90
C ASN A 23 33.23 -29.07 25.59
N LYS A 24 32.95 -28.29 26.64
CA LYS A 24 32.75 -26.83 26.59
C LYS A 24 34.09 -26.14 26.89
N VAL A 25 34.41 -25.06 26.18
CA VAL A 25 34.57 -23.68 26.69
C VAL A 25 35.21 -22.83 25.59
N ALA A 26 34.42 -21.90 25.07
CA ALA A 26 34.81 -20.50 24.85
C ALA A 26 33.54 -19.68 24.55
N SER A 27 32.74 -19.41 25.59
CA SER A 27 32.19 -18.06 25.80
C SER A 27 33.31 -17.28 26.53
N GLU A 28 33.53 -15.98 26.38
CA GLU A 28 32.59 -14.87 26.27
C GLU A 28 33.44 -13.62 25.93
N LEU A 29 32.98 -12.76 25.02
CA LEU A 29 32.97 -11.28 25.10
C LEU A 29 32.42 -10.76 23.77
N GLU A 30 31.15 -10.33 23.75
CA GLU A 30 30.74 -8.91 23.78
C GLU A 30 31.07 -8.17 22.47
N SER A 31 30.07 -7.92 21.62
CA SER A 31 29.11 -6.79 21.70
C SER A 31 29.53 -5.66 20.76
N SER A 32 28.66 -5.39 19.77
CA SER A 32 28.48 -4.17 18.94
C SER A 32 28.18 -4.65 17.50
N THR A 33 27.04 -4.38 16.88
CA THR A 33 26.24 -3.15 16.93
C THR A 33 24.76 -3.43 16.73
N LYS A 34 23.96 -2.69 17.50
CA LYS A 34 22.54 -2.42 17.32
C LYS A 34 22.22 -2.07 15.86
N ASP A 35 21.21 -2.71 15.28
CA ASP A 35 20.01 -2.01 14.82
C ASP A 35 18.85 -3.02 14.74
N VAL A 36 18.00 -3.02 15.77
CA VAL A 36 16.81 -3.89 15.84
C VAL A 36 15.64 -3.05 15.33
N ALA A 37 15.48 -3.03 14.01
CA ALA A 37 14.16 -2.93 13.41
C ALA A 37 13.62 -4.36 13.33
N GLN A 38 12.76 -4.72 14.28
CA GLN A 38 12.07 -6.01 14.27
C GLN A 38 11.09 -6.02 13.08
N LYS A 39 11.57 -6.46 11.91
CA LYS A 39 10.72 -6.83 10.77
C LYS A 39 9.91 -8.04 11.23
N VAL A 40 8.60 -7.87 11.38
CA VAL A 40 7.71 -9.00 11.62
C VAL A 40 7.77 -9.88 10.38
N GLU A 41 8.37 -11.07 10.52
CA GLU A 41 8.43 -12.08 9.48
C GLU A 41 7.00 -12.60 9.25
N PHE A 42 6.43 -12.35 8.07
CA PHE A 42 5.10 -12.81 7.71
C PHE A 42 5.16 -14.25 7.17
N ASN A 43 4.03 -14.94 7.18
CA ASN A 43 3.95 -16.31 6.69
C ASN A 43 4.05 -16.37 5.14
N GLU A 44 5.19 -16.81 4.60
CA GLU A 44 5.40 -16.93 3.14
C GLU A 44 4.34 -17.79 2.44
N LYS A 45 3.90 -18.89 3.08
CA LYS A 45 2.85 -19.76 2.54
C LYS A 45 1.51 -19.01 2.47
N GLY A 46 1.17 -18.27 3.53
CA GLY A 46 -0.03 -17.45 3.56
C GLY A 46 0.00 -16.32 2.53
N TYR A 47 1.15 -15.69 2.30
CA TYR A 47 1.32 -14.68 1.25
C TYR A 47 1.11 -15.29 -0.14
N LYS A 48 1.71 -16.44 -0.43
CA LYS A 48 1.50 -17.15 -1.69
C LYS A 48 0.02 -17.46 -1.95
N LEU A 49 -0.69 -17.93 -0.92
CA LEU A 49 -2.14 -18.19 -1.00
C LEU A 49 -2.93 -16.89 -1.25
N MET A 50 -2.55 -15.79 -0.59
CA MET A 50 -3.16 -14.47 -0.80
C MET A 50 -2.97 -13.99 -2.24
N THR A 51 -1.76 -14.11 -2.81
CA THR A 51 -1.49 -13.75 -4.20
C THR A 51 -2.34 -14.57 -5.18
N GLN A 52 -2.49 -15.87 -4.93
CA GLN A 52 -3.23 -16.75 -5.83
C GLN A 52 -4.74 -16.59 -5.76
N LYS A 53 -5.30 -16.21 -4.60
CA LYS A 53 -6.75 -16.24 -4.34
C LYS A 53 -7.35 -14.85 -4.16
N CYS A 54 -6.63 -13.93 -3.53
CA CYS A 54 -7.14 -12.61 -3.17
C CYS A 54 -6.75 -11.54 -4.19
N TYR A 55 -5.53 -11.61 -4.73
CA TYR A 55 -5.06 -10.60 -5.70
C TYR A 55 -5.67 -10.72 -7.10
N LEU A 56 -6.50 -11.73 -7.33
CA LEU A 56 -7.36 -11.81 -8.52
C LEU A 56 -8.32 -10.62 -8.63
N CYS A 57 -8.76 -10.10 -7.48
CA CYS A 57 -9.70 -8.99 -7.41
C CYS A 57 -9.16 -7.78 -6.64
N HIS A 58 -8.33 -8.02 -5.63
CA HIS A 58 -7.80 -6.99 -4.74
C HIS A 58 -6.39 -6.60 -5.16
N PHE A 59 -6.14 -5.30 -5.33
CA PHE A 59 -4.75 -4.86 -5.44
C PHE A 59 -4.04 -4.94 -4.09
N GLU A 60 -2.73 -5.06 -4.10
CA GLU A 60 -1.92 -5.06 -2.87
C GLU A 60 -2.05 -3.69 -2.17
N THR A 61 -1.74 -2.63 -2.91
CA THR A 61 -1.88 -1.22 -2.50
C THR A 61 -2.76 -0.45 -3.48
N PRO A 62 -3.28 0.75 -3.11
CA PRO A 62 -3.98 1.59 -4.06
C PRO A 62 -3.06 1.93 -5.26
N ASP A 63 -3.51 1.61 -6.48
CA ASP A 63 -2.88 2.07 -7.73
C ASP A 63 -3.87 2.95 -8.49
N PRO A 64 -3.76 4.27 -8.34
CA PRO A 64 -4.70 5.17 -8.97
C PRO A 64 -4.62 5.13 -10.50
N SER A 65 -3.49 4.79 -11.12
CA SER A 65 -3.38 4.64 -12.58
C SER A 65 -4.28 3.52 -13.11
N LYS A 66 -4.63 2.57 -12.24
CA LYS A 66 -5.50 1.42 -12.51
C LYS A 66 -6.82 1.48 -11.73
N LYS A 67 -7.22 2.66 -11.22
CA LYS A 67 -8.42 2.83 -10.40
C LYS A 67 -9.68 2.23 -11.02
N ASP A 68 -9.82 2.37 -12.34
CA ASP A 68 -11.00 1.91 -13.08
C ASP A 68 -10.98 0.41 -13.38
N GLN A 69 -9.83 -0.25 -13.18
CA GLN A 69 -9.67 -1.71 -13.27
C GLN A 69 -9.93 -2.40 -11.93
N MET A 70 -10.01 -1.64 -10.83
CA MET A 70 -10.23 -2.19 -9.50
C MET A 70 -11.67 -2.64 -9.33
N ILE A 71 -11.85 -3.92 -9.02
CA ILE A 71 -13.16 -4.52 -8.71
C ILE A 71 -13.35 -4.81 -7.22
N ALA A 72 -12.33 -4.56 -6.39
CA ALA A 72 -12.35 -4.74 -4.95
C ALA A 72 -11.41 -3.72 -4.26
N PRO A 73 -11.57 -3.46 -2.94
CA PRO A 73 -10.67 -2.56 -2.22
C PRO A 73 -9.25 -3.15 -2.10
N PRO A 74 -8.17 -2.35 -2.12
CA PRO A 74 -6.82 -2.87 -1.92
C PRO A 74 -6.65 -3.53 -0.55
N MET A 75 -5.79 -4.56 -0.47
CA MET A 75 -5.57 -5.30 0.79
C MET A 75 -4.97 -4.43 1.89
N LEU A 76 -4.13 -3.46 1.55
CA LEU A 76 -3.70 -2.42 2.47
C LEU A 76 -4.88 -1.71 3.15
N ARG A 77 -5.91 -1.32 2.39
CA ARG A 77 -7.11 -0.67 2.96
C ARG A 77 -7.94 -1.64 3.80
N VAL A 78 -7.96 -2.94 3.46
CA VAL A 78 -8.60 -3.96 4.31
C VAL A 78 -7.89 -4.03 5.66
N GLN A 79 -6.56 -4.10 5.67
CA GLN A 79 -5.75 -4.12 6.89
C GLN A 79 -5.98 -2.84 7.73
N GLU A 80 -5.94 -1.66 7.11
CA GLU A 80 -6.14 -0.35 7.78
C GLU A 80 -7.50 -0.23 8.45
N HIS A 81 -8.56 -0.84 7.90
CA HIS A 81 -9.90 -0.80 8.49
C HIS A 81 -10.12 -1.86 9.59
N TYR A 82 -9.57 -3.06 9.44
CA TYR A 82 -9.82 -4.17 10.37
C TYR A 82 -8.83 -4.19 11.56
N LYS A 83 -7.57 -3.83 11.36
CA LYS A 83 -6.52 -3.95 12.37
C LYS A 83 -6.71 -3.02 13.57
N PRO A 84 -7.20 -1.76 13.42
CA PRO A 84 -7.52 -0.91 14.58
C PRO A 84 -8.71 -1.41 15.41
N THR A 85 -9.71 -2.02 14.77
CA THR A 85 -10.89 -2.58 15.47
C THR A 85 -10.56 -3.91 16.15
N TYR A 86 -9.69 -4.71 15.55
CA TYR A 86 -9.24 -6.00 16.08
C TYR A 86 -7.72 -6.00 16.26
N PRO A 87 -7.20 -5.31 17.29
CA PRO A 87 -5.76 -5.24 17.52
C PRO A 87 -5.17 -6.60 17.91
N ASN A 88 -5.97 -7.51 18.45
CA ASN A 88 -5.55 -8.88 18.71
C ASN A 88 -5.56 -9.71 17.40
N LYS A 89 -4.44 -10.37 17.08
CA LYS A 89 -4.29 -11.16 15.86
C LYS A 89 -5.36 -12.24 15.70
N THR A 90 -5.71 -12.96 16.76
CA THR A 90 -6.73 -14.01 16.72
C THR A 90 -8.12 -13.44 16.38
N GLU A 91 -8.47 -12.29 16.97
CA GLU A 91 -9.73 -11.61 16.69
C GLU A 91 -9.77 -11.08 15.25
N PHE A 92 -8.68 -10.49 14.78
CA PHE A 92 -8.54 -10.03 13.40
C PHE A 92 -8.72 -11.18 12.41
N VAL A 93 -8.01 -12.30 12.64
CA VAL A 93 -8.11 -13.50 11.80
C VAL A 93 -9.54 -14.01 11.75
N ASN A 94 -10.21 -14.08 12.90
CA ASN A 94 -11.61 -14.51 12.96
C ASN A 94 -12.55 -13.55 12.22
N ALA A 95 -12.32 -12.24 12.32
CA ALA A 95 -13.11 -11.23 11.61
C ALA A 95 -12.95 -11.33 10.08
N ILE A 96 -11.70 -11.49 9.59
CA ILE A 96 -11.42 -11.66 8.16
C ILE A 96 -11.99 -12.99 7.65
N VAL A 97 -11.82 -14.09 8.38
CA VAL A 97 -12.41 -15.39 8.03
C VAL A 97 -13.95 -15.27 7.95
N ALA A 98 -14.57 -14.57 8.91
CA ALA A 98 -16.02 -14.39 8.95
C ALA A 98 -16.53 -13.58 7.75
N ILE A 99 -15.88 -12.46 7.40
CA ILE A 99 -16.34 -11.63 6.27
C ILE A 99 -16.14 -12.34 4.93
N VAL A 100 -15.09 -13.15 4.75
CA VAL A 100 -14.87 -13.91 3.51
C VAL A 100 -15.87 -15.06 3.37
N LYS A 101 -16.14 -15.80 4.46
CA LYS A 101 -17.07 -16.94 4.46
C LYS A 101 -18.54 -16.51 4.40
N ASN A 102 -18.88 -15.37 4.98
CA ASN A 102 -20.25 -14.86 5.00
C ASN A 102 -20.29 -13.33 4.95
N PRO A 103 -20.00 -12.73 3.77
CA PRO A 103 -20.05 -11.29 3.58
C PRO A 103 -21.44 -10.76 3.90
N SER A 104 -21.53 -9.66 4.67
CA SER A 104 -22.80 -8.97 4.89
C SER A 104 -22.61 -7.46 5.05
N LEU A 105 -23.68 -6.71 4.73
CA LEU A 105 -23.71 -5.25 4.87
C LEU A 105 -23.53 -4.82 6.33
N GLU A 106 -24.10 -5.59 7.26
CA GLU A 106 -24.09 -5.26 8.70
C GLU A 106 -22.75 -5.56 9.38
N LYS A 107 -21.97 -6.53 8.86
CA LYS A 107 -20.74 -7.01 9.50
C LYS A 107 -19.46 -6.49 8.86
N THR A 108 -19.56 -5.76 7.75
CA THR A 108 -18.39 -5.17 7.11
C THR A 108 -17.91 -3.92 7.87
N LEU A 109 -16.59 -3.78 8.04
CA LEU A 109 -15.98 -2.54 8.54
C LEU A 109 -15.68 -1.53 7.42
N MET A 110 -16.10 -1.84 6.20
CA MET A 110 -15.77 -1.06 4.99
C MET A 110 -17.03 -0.69 4.18
N PRO A 111 -18.00 0.05 4.74
CA PRO A 111 -19.22 0.45 4.02
C PRO A 111 -18.93 1.31 2.78
N GLY A 112 -17.84 2.10 2.81
CA GLY A 112 -17.37 2.85 1.63
C GLY A 112 -16.90 1.95 0.48
N ALA A 113 -16.26 0.82 0.81
CA ALA A 113 -15.88 -0.17 -0.20
C ALA A 113 -17.12 -0.86 -0.76
N VAL A 114 -18.12 -1.19 0.07
CA VAL A 114 -19.38 -1.75 -0.40
C VAL A 114 -20.11 -0.79 -1.35
N LYS A 115 -20.16 0.52 -1.03
CA LYS A 115 -20.77 1.51 -1.93
C LYS A 115 -20.08 1.59 -3.29
N LYS A 116 -18.76 1.38 -3.33
CA LYS A 116 -17.94 1.51 -4.55
C LYS A 116 -17.87 0.22 -5.38
N PHE A 117 -17.73 -0.93 -4.72
CA PHE A 117 -17.41 -2.22 -5.34
C PHE A 117 -18.51 -3.27 -5.17
N ASN A 118 -19.63 -2.91 -4.54
CA ASN A 118 -20.66 -3.83 -4.03
C ASN A 118 -20.14 -4.74 -2.91
N LEU A 119 -21.03 -5.56 -2.34
CA LEU A 119 -20.66 -6.52 -1.31
C LEU A 119 -19.78 -7.62 -1.92
N MET A 120 -18.69 -7.97 -1.23
CA MET A 120 -17.81 -9.06 -1.63
C MET A 120 -18.64 -10.34 -1.84
N PRO A 121 -18.45 -11.07 -2.95
CA PRO A 121 -19.08 -12.37 -3.13
C PRO A 121 -18.62 -13.36 -2.07
N LYS A 122 -19.51 -14.26 -1.65
CA LYS A 122 -19.13 -15.37 -0.75
C LYS A 122 -18.15 -16.30 -1.45
N LEU A 123 -16.97 -16.48 -0.88
CA LEU A 123 -15.93 -17.36 -1.41
C LEU A 123 -15.82 -18.62 -0.54
N ILE A 124 -15.68 -19.78 -1.20
CA ILE A 124 -15.52 -21.07 -0.53
C ILE A 124 -14.05 -21.44 -0.59
N TYR A 125 -13.34 -21.17 0.51
CA TYR A 125 -11.94 -21.53 0.69
C TYR A 125 -11.79 -22.54 1.83
N ASP A 126 -10.74 -23.35 1.77
CA ASP A 126 -10.32 -24.15 2.91
C ASP A 126 -10.06 -23.23 4.12
N GLU A 127 -10.55 -23.62 5.29
CA GLU A 127 -10.49 -22.75 6.46
C GLU A 127 -9.06 -22.57 6.98
N ALA A 128 -8.22 -23.61 6.89
CA ALA A 128 -6.83 -23.50 7.31
C ALA A 128 -6.05 -22.57 6.36
N GLU A 129 -6.27 -22.67 5.05
CA GLU A 129 -5.70 -21.73 4.07
C GLU A 129 -6.18 -20.29 4.30
N LEU A 130 -7.48 -20.09 4.54
CA LEU A 130 -8.04 -18.77 4.77
C LEU A 130 -7.50 -18.14 6.07
N ARG A 131 -7.27 -18.94 7.11
CA ARG A 131 -6.60 -18.46 8.34
C ARG A 131 -5.16 -18.04 8.07
N LEU A 132 -4.39 -18.79 7.29
CA LEU A 132 -3.03 -18.39 6.90
C LEU A 132 -3.00 -17.08 6.11
N ILE A 133 -3.97 -16.89 5.21
CA ILE A 133 -4.14 -15.62 4.48
C ILE A 133 -4.44 -14.49 5.47
N ALA A 134 -5.40 -14.68 6.37
CA ALA A 134 -5.80 -13.66 7.33
C ALA A 134 -4.66 -13.29 8.31
N GLU A 135 -3.88 -14.28 8.76
CA GLU A 135 -2.67 -14.05 9.56
C GLU A 135 -1.65 -13.22 8.77
N THR A 136 -1.46 -13.55 7.49
CA THR A 136 -0.57 -12.79 6.61
C THR A 136 -1.06 -11.36 6.42
N ILE A 137 -2.35 -11.12 6.21
CA ILE A 137 -2.89 -9.77 6.12
C ILE A 137 -2.64 -8.99 7.41
N TYR A 138 -2.64 -9.64 8.58
CA TYR A 138 -2.32 -8.98 9.84
C TYR A 138 -0.84 -8.61 9.96
N ASP A 139 0.07 -9.53 9.62
CA ASP A 139 1.51 -9.36 9.83
C ASP A 139 2.23 -8.59 8.71
N TYR A 140 1.76 -8.75 7.47
CA TYR A 140 2.42 -8.21 6.28
C TYR A 140 2.38 -6.68 6.30
N ASP A 141 3.55 -6.09 6.13
CA ASP A 141 3.70 -4.65 5.96
C ASP A 141 3.42 -4.28 4.51
N PHE A 142 2.19 -3.86 4.24
CA PHE A 142 1.76 -3.35 2.94
C PHE A 142 2.32 -1.94 2.63
N GLY A 143 3.08 -1.34 3.56
CA GLY A 143 3.43 0.06 3.55
C GLY A 143 2.27 0.95 3.99
N SER A 144 2.37 2.25 3.74
CA SER A 144 1.30 3.21 3.95
C SER A 144 0.61 3.53 2.63
N ALA A 145 -0.72 3.57 2.65
CA ALA A 145 -1.44 4.19 1.56
C ALA A 145 -1.51 5.69 1.82
N PRO A 146 -1.53 6.54 0.78
CA PRO A 146 -2.11 7.87 0.88
C PRO A 146 -3.46 7.75 1.59
N LYS A 147 -3.58 8.23 2.83
CA LYS A 147 -4.87 8.28 3.51
C LYS A 147 -5.67 9.37 2.81
N MET A 148 -6.67 8.97 2.00
CA MET A 148 -7.66 9.93 1.51
C MET A 148 -8.63 10.17 2.66
N ASN A 149 -8.23 11.04 3.59
CA ASN A 149 -9.08 11.50 4.67
C ASN A 149 -10.28 12.21 4.01
N ARG A 150 -11.50 11.88 4.44
CA ARG A 150 -12.67 12.75 4.17
C ARG A 150 -12.52 14.13 4.80
N GLU A 151 -11.56 14.26 5.72
CA GLU A 151 -11.08 15.50 6.35
C GLU A 151 -9.76 15.98 5.71
N MET A 152 -9.61 15.88 4.39
CA MET A 152 -8.87 16.95 3.73
C MET A 152 -9.80 18.18 3.76
N SER A 153 -9.93 18.79 4.95
CA SER A 153 -10.15 20.23 4.96
C SER A 153 -9.01 20.81 4.13
N ALA A 154 -9.28 21.79 3.28
CA ALA A 154 -8.23 22.51 2.59
C ALA A 154 -7.29 23.07 3.65
N GLY A 155 -6.23 22.33 3.98
CA GLY A 155 -5.19 22.82 4.85
C GLY A 155 -4.59 24.01 4.12
N THR A 156 -4.32 25.09 4.86
CA THR A 156 -3.69 26.25 4.25
C THR A 156 -2.33 25.83 3.71
N LEU A 157 -2.13 26.01 2.41
CA LEU A 157 -0.83 25.79 1.78
C LEU A 157 0.20 26.72 2.43
N ALA A 158 1.27 26.14 2.96
CA ALA A 158 2.26 26.84 3.78
C ALA A 158 3.67 26.36 3.46
N LEU A 159 4.65 27.22 3.75
CA LEU A 159 6.07 26.89 3.68
C LEU A 159 6.48 25.98 4.84
N ASN A 160 7.54 25.20 4.64
CA ASN A 160 8.19 24.43 5.69
C ASN A 160 9.02 25.37 6.56
N ASN A 161 8.42 25.94 7.61
CA ASN A 161 9.09 26.89 8.51
C ASN A 161 9.75 28.09 7.78
N GLY A 162 9.13 28.56 6.70
CA GLY A 162 9.64 29.65 5.87
C GLY A 162 10.48 29.21 4.67
N GLU A 163 10.81 27.92 4.58
CA GLU A 163 11.52 27.33 3.44
C GLU A 163 10.57 26.56 2.53
N LYS A 164 11.00 26.29 1.29
CA LYS A 164 10.23 25.46 0.36
C LYS A 164 10.31 23.99 0.76
N TRP A 165 9.26 23.27 0.47
CA TRP A 165 9.21 21.82 0.60
C TRP A 165 10.06 21.16 -0.48
N ILE A 166 10.96 20.27 -0.07
CA ILE A 166 11.86 19.57 -0.99
C ILE A 166 11.15 18.36 -1.57
N LEU A 167 11.04 18.30 -2.90
CA LEU A 167 10.50 17.17 -3.64
C LEU A 167 11.64 16.39 -4.32
N LYS A 168 11.30 15.20 -4.81
CA LYS A 168 12.17 14.47 -5.73
C LYS A 168 12.36 15.29 -7.02
N LYS A 169 13.57 15.20 -7.58
CA LYS A 169 13.93 15.86 -8.85
C LYS A 169 12.97 15.46 -9.98
N GLU A 170 12.54 14.21 -9.99
CA GLU A 170 11.59 13.67 -10.97
C GLU A 170 10.22 14.33 -10.85
N SER A 171 9.74 14.58 -9.62
CA SER A 171 8.46 15.28 -9.40
C SER A 171 8.54 16.75 -9.82
N ILE A 172 9.66 17.43 -9.54
CA ILE A 172 9.87 18.81 -9.99
C ILE A 172 9.99 18.89 -11.52
N ALA A 173 10.68 17.93 -12.14
CA ALA A 173 10.74 17.82 -13.59
C ALA A 173 9.34 17.60 -14.20
N GLN A 174 8.51 16.77 -13.56
CA GLN A 174 7.12 16.53 -13.97
C GLN A 174 6.27 17.81 -13.87
N ILE A 175 6.40 18.58 -12.79
CA ILE A 175 5.73 19.89 -12.67
C ILE A 175 6.18 20.84 -13.78
N ASN A 176 7.49 20.94 -14.04
CA ASN A 176 8.01 21.79 -15.10
C ASN A 176 7.48 21.37 -16.49
N ALA A 177 7.33 20.07 -16.72
CA ALA A 177 6.71 19.54 -17.94
C ALA A 177 5.24 19.94 -18.04
N ILE A 178 4.46 19.85 -16.95
CA ILE A 178 3.07 20.34 -16.90
C ILE A 178 2.99 21.84 -17.20
N VAL A 179 3.83 22.66 -16.55
CA VAL A 179 3.90 24.11 -16.77
C VAL A 179 4.20 24.42 -18.24
N THR A 180 5.17 23.73 -18.82
CA THR A 180 5.53 23.88 -20.24
C THR A 180 4.35 23.50 -21.14
N LYS A 181 3.75 22.33 -20.90
CA LYS A 181 2.60 21.80 -21.65
C LYS A 181 1.44 22.80 -21.62
N LEU A 182 1.09 23.31 -20.44
CA LEU A 182 0.04 24.32 -20.25
C LEU A 182 0.34 25.61 -21.02
N ASN A 183 1.56 26.14 -20.90
CA ASN A 183 1.94 27.43 -21.49
C ASN A 183 1.99 27.40 -23.01
N SER A 184 2.40 26.28 -23.61
CA SER A 184 2.45 26.12 -25.06
C SER A 184 1.15 25.57 -25.67
N TYR A 185 0.11 25.33 -24.86
CA TYR A 185 -1.09 24.68 -25.35
C TYR A 185 -1.97 25.62 -26.17
N GLU A 186 -2.21 25.24 -27.41
CA GLU A 186 -3.22 25.82 -28.29
C GLU A 186 -4.07 24.69 -28.85
N ALA A 187 -5.39 24.80 -28.69
CA ALA A 187 -6.34 23.80 -29.18
C ALA A 187 -7.43 24.45 -30.03
N SER A 188 -7.91 23.68 -31.01
CA SER A 188 -8.96 24.08 -31.95
C SER A 188 -10.38 23.73 -31.50
N ASP A 189 -10.53 22.86 -30.50
CA ASP A 189 -11.82 22.33 -30.05
C ASP A 189 -11.80 21.94 -28.56
N VAL A 190 -12.99 21.67 -28.03
CA VAL A 190 -13.23 21.37 -26.61
C VAL A 190 -12.69 19.99 -26.25
N GLU A 191 -12.80 19.01 -27.14
CA GLU A 191 -12.33 17.65 -26.92
C GLU A 191 -10.82 17.60 -26.67
N ALA A 192 -10.04 18.39 -27.41
CA ALA A 192 -8.61 18.56 -27.17
C ALA A 192 -8.33 19.17 -25.78
N TYR A 193 -9.11 20.16 -25.34
CA TYR A 193 -8.98 20.68 -23.98
C TYR A 193 -9.32 19.63 -22.91
N ASN A 194 -10.37 18.83 -23.13
CA ASN A 194 -10.72 17.76 -22.22
C ASN A 194 -9.61 16.71 -22.10
N GLN A 195 -8.95 16.39 -23.22
CA GLN A 195 -7.81 15.48 -23.20
C GLN A 195 -6.63 16.07 -22.44
N LEU A 196 -6.30 17.36 -22.65
CA LEU A 196 -5.29 18.04 -21.85
C LEU A 196 -5.60 17.95 -20.35
N GLY A 197 -6.86 18.19 -19.95
CA GLY A 197 -7.28 18.08 -18.55
C GLY A 197 -7.00 16.68 -17.96
N LYS A 198 -7.29 15.63 -18.73
CA LYS A 198 -7.01 14.23 -18.31
C LYS A 198 -5.52 13.98 -18.16
N ASP A 199 -4.72 14.49 -19.10
CA ASP A 199 -3.27 14.33 -19.09
C ASP A 199 -2.66 15.03 -17.87
N ILE A 200 -3.04 16.28 -17.60
CA ILE A 200 -2.59 17.04 -16.42
C ILE A 200 -2.99 16.32 -15.13
N PHE A 201 -4.23 15.84 -15.04
CA PHE A 201 -4.70 15.12 -13.87
C PHE A 201 -3.89 13.84 -13.62
N ASN A 202 -3.57 13.09 -14.67
CA ASN A 202 -2.74 11.90 -14.58
C ASN A 202 -1.30 12.23 -14.19
N ASP A 203 -0.73 13.29 -14.75
CA ASP A 203 0.60 13.77 -14.40
C ASP A 203 0.66 14.20 -12.92
N ALA A 204 -0.30 15.00 -12.45
CA ALA A 204 -0.42 15.48 -11.06
C ALA A 204 -0.52 14.31 -10.06
N LYS A 205 -1.33 13.32 -10.41
CA LYS A 205 -1.55 12.11 -9.63
C LYS A 205 -0.27 11.30 -9.41
N THR A 206 0.68 11.28 -10.35
CA THR A 206 1.97 10.60 -10.12
C THR A 206 2.74 11.21 -8.95
N ILE A 207 2.64 12.53 -8.77
CA ILE A 207 3.31 13.26 -7.69
C ILE A 207 2.57 13.07 -6.37
N MET A 208 1.24 13.18 -6.38
CA MET A 208 0.40 13.01 -5.19
C MET A 208 0.54 11.61 -4.56
N LEU A 209 0.91 10.61 -5.34
CA LEU A 209 0.91 9.21 -4.91
C LEU A 209 2.31 8.63 -4.76
N GLU A 210 3.31 9.50 -4.79
CA GLU A 210 4.68 9.11 -4.53
C GLU A 210 4.83 8.69 -3.06
N ASN A 211 5.14 7.42 -2.85
CA ASN A 211 5.23 6.79 -1.53
C ASN A 211 6.32 7.38 -0.64
N ALA A 212 7.32 8.07 -1.22
CA ALA A 212 8.34 8.76 -0.45
C ALA A 212 7.81 10.01 0.28
N TYR A 213 6.70 10.60 -0.18
CA TYR A 213 6.11 11.76 0.47
C TYR A 213 5.19 11.31 1.59
N THR A 214 5.51 11.72 2.82
CA THR A 214 4.79 11.35 4.03
C THR A 214 4.67 12.56 4.98
N GLY A 215 3.80 12.46 5.98
CA GLY A 215 3.62 13.52 6.99
C GLY A 215 3.21 14.87 6.39
N GLU A 216 3.72 15.97 6.94
CA GLU A 216 3.35 17.32 6.51
C GLU A 216 3.68 17.61 5.04
N LEU A 217 4.77 17.05 4.51
CA LEU A 217 5.11 17.19 3.09
C LEU A 217 4.00 16.60 2.20
N PHE A 218 3.52 15.41 2.55
CA PHE A 218 2.40 14.78 1.86
C PHE A 218 1.15 15.67 1.93
N ASP A 219 0.82 16.18 3.11
CA ASP A 219 -0.37 17.03 3.29
C ASP A 219 -0.26 18.32 2.46
N GLN A 220 0.90 18.96 2.41
CA GLN A 220 1.10 20.20 1.65
C GLN A 220 1.02 19.98 0.14
N ILE A 221 1.58 18.88 -0.38
CA ILE A 221 1.42 18.50 -1.79
C ILE A 221 -0.08 18.33 -2.11
N HIS A 222 -0.81 17.63 -1.24
CA HIS A 222 -2.24 17.40 -1.43
C HIS A 222 -3.08 18.67 -1.31
N ASN A 223 -2.72 19.59 -0.40
CA ASN A 223 -3.37 20.89 -0.27
C ASN A 223 -3.24 21.71 -1.56
N PHE A 224 -2.05 21.71 -2.19
CA PHE A 224 -1.86 22.37 -3.48
C PHE A 224 -2.78 21.77 -4.55
N PHE A 225 -2.73 20.45 -4.75
CA PHE A 225 -3.51 19.81 -5.81
C PHE A 225 -5.02 19.85 -5.56
N PHE A 226 -5.44 19.83 -4.30
CA PHE A 226 -6.84 20.03 -3.92
C PHE A 226 -7.32 21.44 -4.29
N SER A 227 -6.48 22.47 -4.15
CA SER A 227 -6.82 23.85 -4.52
C SER A 227 -7.11 24.04 -6.02
N ILE A 228 -6.64 23.12 -6.87
CA ILE A 228 -6.82 23.14 -8.33
C ILE A 228 -7.62 21.96 -8.87
N GLU A 229 -8.14 21.10 -7.99
CA GLU A 229 -8.84 19.87 -8.38
C GLU A 229 -10.06 20.20 -9.26
N ASN A 230 -10.85 21.20 -8.87
CA ASN A 230 -12.02 21.64 -9.64
C ASN A 230 -11.63 22.17 -11.02
N ASN A 231 -10.51 22.90 -11.14
CA ASN A 231 -10.06 23.41 -12.44
C ASN A 231 -9.71 22.25 -13.39
N MET A 232 -9.04 21.22 -12.88
CA MET A 232 -8.71 20.02 -13.67
C MET A 232 -9.98 19.26 -14.08
N HIS A 233 -10.89 18.96 -13.15
CA HIS A 233 -12.13 18.24 -13.47
C HIS A 233 -13.01 19.00 -14.45
N THR A 234 -13.19 20.31 -14.26
CA THR A 234 -13.95 21.14 -15.19
C THR A 234 -13.30 21.13 -16.58
N LEU A 235 -11.97 21.27 -16.67
CA LEU A 235 -11.28 21.18 -17.95
C LEU A 235 -11.50 19.82 -18.63
N MET A 236 -11.56 18.72 -17.87
CA MET A 236 -11.78 17.35 -18.37
C MET A 236 -13.18 17.10 -18.93
N SER A 237 -14.19 17.89 -18.54
CA SER A 237 -15.60 17.59 -18.86
C SER A 237 -16.42 18.76 -19.40
N THR A 238 -15.87 19.97 -19.46
CA THR A 238 -16.58 21.13 -20.02
C THR A 238 -16.98 20.88 -21.46
N THR A 239 -18.12 21.44 -21.86
CA THR A 239 -18.67 21.39 -23.22
C THR A 239 -18.50 22.70 -23.98
N THR A 240 -17.82 23.69 -23.40
CA THR A 240 -17.66 25.02 -24.01
C THR A 240 -16.18 25.43 -24.09
N GLU A 241 -15.79 26.01 -25.23
CA GLU A 241 -14.42 26.51 -25.40
C GLU A 241 -14.07 27.65 -24.44
N ASN A 242 -15.05 28.50 -24.11
CA ASN A 242 -14.81 29.64 -23.23
C ASN A 242 -14.45 29.17 -21.81
N GLU A 243 -15.18 28.20 -21.27
CA GLU A 243 -14.85 27.62 -19.97
C GLU A 243 -13.52 26.85 -20.03
N ALA A 244 -13.25 26.11 -21.10
CA ALA A 244 -11.97 25.43 -21.29
C ALA A 244 -10.78 26.41 -21.27
N LYS A 245 -10.89 27.53 -22.00
CA LYS A 245 -9.87 28.60 -22.01
C LYS A 245 -9.70 29.23 -20.62
N GLN A 246 -10.80 29.48 -19.89
CA GLN A 246 -10.73 29.98 -18.51
C GLN A 246 -10.00 29.01 -17.58
N GLN A 247 -10.31 27.71 -17.65
CA GLN A 247 -9.63 26.71 -16.82
C GLN A 247 -8.16 26.55 -17.20
N LEU A 248 -7.81 26.63 -18.49
CA LEU A 248 -6.42 26.63 -18.94
C LEU A 248 -5.62 27.77 -18.30
N GLU A 249 -6.13 29.01 -18.36
CA GLU A 249 -5.45 30.17 -17.76
C GLU A 249 -5.36 30.09 -16.23
N ALA A 250 -6.40 29.57 -15.59
CA ALA A 250 -6.38 29.30 -14.14
C ALA A 250 -5.28 28.29 -13.78
N LEU A 251 -5.19 27.18 -14.51
CA LEU A 251 -4.17 26.15 -14.28
C LEU A 251 -2.76 26.68 -14.56
N LYS A 252 -2.54 27.44 -15.64
CA LYS A 252 -1.25 28.11 -15.92
C LYS A 252 -0.79 28.94 -14.72
N THR A 253 -1.69 29.76 -14.18
CA THR A 253 -1.41 30.62 -13.02
C THR A 253 -1.06 29.78 -11.78
N LYS A 254 -1.88 28.77 -11.47
CA LYS A 254 -1.71 27.95 -10.27
C LYS A 254 -0.47 27.07 -10.30
N PHE A 255 -0.18 26.41 -11.43
CA PHE A 255 1.03 25.61 -11.56
C PHE A 255 2.30 26.46 -11.50
N LYS A 256 2.25 27.73 -11.91
CA LYS A 256 3.36 28.68 -11.68
C LYS A 256 3.57 28.99 -10.20
N GLU A 257 2.50 29.09 -9.41
CA GLU A 257 2.56 29.31 -7.96
C GLU A 257 3.15 28.10 -7.20
N PHE A 258 3.17 26.89 -7.80
CA PHE A 258 3.74 25.69 -7.18
C PHE A 258 5.17 25.93 -6.66
N HIS A 259 6.02 26.57 -7.46
CA HIS A 259 7.41 26.85 -7.11
C HIS A 259 7.60 27.88 -5.99
N ASN A 260 6.51 28.52 -5.53
CA ASN A 260 6.57 29.36 -4.33
C ASN A 260 6.64 28.49 -3.07
N TYR A 261 6.15 27.26 -3.11
CA TYR A 261 6.03 26.37 -1.97
C TYR A 261 6.93 25.15 -2.04
N PHE A 262 7.31 24.71 -3.25
CA PHE A 262 8.03 23.46 -3.49
C PHE A 262 9.27 23.68 -4.37
N GLU A 263 10.33 22.91 -4.12
CA GLU A 263 11.57 22.90 -4.93
C GLU A 263 12.21 21.52 -5.09
#